data_AF-A0A8T0D9Q1-F1
#
_entry.id   AF-A0A8T0D9Q1-F1
#
_cell.length_a   1.000
_cell.length_b   1.000
_cell.length_c   1.000
_cell.angle_alpha   90.00
_cell.angle_beta   90.00
_cell.angle_gamma   90.00
#
_symmetry.space_group_name_H-M   'P 1'
#
loop_
_entity.id
_entity.type
_entity.pdbx_description
1 polymer ?
#
loop_
_entity_poly.entity_id
_entity_poly.type
_entity_poly.pdbx_seq_one_letter_code
_entity_poly.pdbx_strand_id
1 'polypeptide(L)'
;MGNDAPLACLSENNPHVFDYFQQLFAQVTNPPIDPFRERVVMTLACPVGPQKNILIHSETQVNRLWFSNPLLSLNDIELLRSLDGTLTKAGAEVNKTSEVLSWRSRVLDATFGFPRDLSADGPTLGSMLHKALEYVCRMAEEAVCEDGIQLLIISDRSAGPDRIPVPSLLALGAVHQHLLRKQLRMQVGLIVESGEAK
;
A
#
# COMPACT_ATOMS: atom_id res chain seq x y z
N MET A 1 3.18 -10.97 32.85
CA MET A 1 4.25 -11.85 32.33
C MET A 1 4.74 -11.25 31.03
N GLY A 2 6.02 -11.43 30.72
CA GLY A 2 6.57 -11.01 29.43
C GLY A 2 6.06 -11.86 28.27
N ASN A 3 6.54 -11.57 27.06
CA ASN A 3 6.36 -12.47 25.92
C ASN A 3 7.48 -13.52 25.96
N ASP A 4 7.11 -14.77 26.29
CA ASP A 4 8.04 -15.90 26.37
C ASP A 4 8.16 -16.68 25.04
N ALA A 5 7.51 -16.20 23.97
CA ALA A 5 7.65 -16.78 22.64
C ALA A 5 9.05 -16.51 22.06
N PRO A 6 9.58 -17.43 21.21
CA PRO A 6 10.84 -17.18 20.51
C PRO A 6 10.73 -15.95 19.60
N LEU A 7 11.86 -15.30 19.36
CA LEU A 7 11.96 -14.26 18.34
C LEU A 7 11.52 -14.83 16.98
N ALA A 8 10.93 -13.99 16.12
CA ALA A 8 10.43 -14.43 14.81
C ALA A 8 11.48 -15.18 13.98
N CYS A 9 12.75 -14.75 14.01
CA CYS A 9 13.85 -15.42 13.30
C CYS A 9 14.28 -16.78 13.89
N LEU A 10 13.85 -17.11 15.10
CA LEU A 10 14.12 -18.37 15.81
C LEU A 10 12.87 -19.25 15.96
N SER A 11 11.71 -18.75 15.52
CA SER A 11 10.45 -19.47 15.61
C SER A 11 10.45 -20.68 14.68
N GLU A 12 10.01 -21.83 15.20
CA GLU A 12 9.75 -23.04 14.40
C GLU A 12 8.41 -22.96 13.64
N ASN A 13 7.55 -22.00 14.00
CA ASN A 13 6.31 -21.69 13.28
C ASN A 13 6.58 -20.70 12.12
N ASN A 14 5.55 -20.37 11.33
CA ASN A 14 5.60 -19.37 10.26
C ASN A 14 5.13 -17.98 10.77
N PRO A 15 6.00 -17.16 11.40
CA PRO A 15 5.62 -15.81 11.82
C PRO A 15 5.34 -14.91 10.61
N HIS A 16 4.49 -13.91 10.81
CA HIS A 16 4.21 -12.92 9.77
C HIS A 16 5.40 -11.97 9.62
N VAL A 17 5.51 -11.31 8.46
CA VAL A 17 6.59 -10.33 8.23
C VAL A 17 6.55 -9.20 9.27
N PHE A 18 5.36 -8.84 9.76
CA PHE A 18 5.18 -7.83 10.81
C PHE A 18 5.92 -8.17 12.12
N ASP A 19 6.06 -9.45 12.48
CA ASP A 19 6.70 -9.88 13.73
C ASP A 19 8.21 -9.61 13.76
N TYR A 20 8.81 -9.41 12.59
CA TYR A 20 10.22 -9.02 12.46
C TYR A 20 10.44 -7.52 12.73
N PHE A 21 9.38 -6.71 12.75
CA PHE A 21 9.46 -5.27 12.98
C PHE A 21 9.07 -4.95 14.43
N GLN A 22 10.01 -4.36 15.17
CA GLN A 22 9.79 -3.95 16.55
C GLN A 22 9.51 -2.44 16.61
N GLN A 23 8.50 -2.06 17.40
CA GLN A 23 8.14 -0.65 17.57
C GLN A 23 9.25 0.06 18.37
N LEU A 24 9.76 1.15 17.81
CA LEU A 24 10.65 2.04 18.54
C LEU A 24 9.83 2.90 19.51
N PHE A 25 10.40 3.16 20.68
CA PHE A 25 9.80 4.04 21.68
C PHE A 25 10.82 5.05 22.19
N ALA A 26 10.30 6.21 22.59
CA ALA A 26 11.10 7.28 23.14
C ALA A 26 11.46 7.00 24.62
N GLN A 27 12.64 7.43 25.04
CA GLN A 27 13.14 7.26 26.40
C GLN A 27 13.65 8.62 26.93
N VAL A 28 14.95 8.72 27.21
CA VAL A 28 15.55 9.90 27.87
C VAL A 28 15.54 11.13 26.97
N THR A 29 15.77 10.97 25.67
CA THR A 29 15.94 12.09 24.73
C THR A 29 14.66 12.90 24.50
N ASN A 30 13.49 12.27 24.62
CA ASN A 30 12.20 12.89 24.38
C ASN A 30 11.10 12.08 25.09
N PRO A 31 10.15 12.73 25.78
CA PRO A 31 9.10 12.03 26.51
C PRO A 31 8.01 11.46 25.58
N PRO A 32 7.37 10.33 25.92
CA PRO A 32 6.15 9.87 25.25
C PRO A 32 4.97 10.79 25.59
N ILE A 33 4.00 10.91 24.65
CA ILE A 33 2.75 11.66 24.82
C ILE A 33 1.66 10.73 25.37
N ASP A 34 0.81 11.20 26.28
CA ASP A 34 -0.34 10.44 26.78
C ASP A 34 -1.49 10.45 25.75
N PRO A 35 -1.83 9.31 25.13
CA PRO A 35 -2.83 9.27 24.04
C PRO A 35 -4.27 9.50 24.52
N PHE A 36 -4.54 9.44 25.82
CA PHE A 36 -5.87 9.65 26.39
C PHE A 36 -6.02 11.06 26.93
N ARG A 37 -5.09 11.50 27.78
CA ARG A 37 -5.16 12.82 28.43
C ARG A 37 -4.84 13.96 27.47
N GLU A 38 -3.94 13.72 26.53
CA GLU A 38 -3.47 14.75 25.58
C GLU A 38 -3.99 14.50 24.15
N ARG A 39 -5.12 13.77 24.02
CA ARG A 39 -5.69 13.43 22.70
C ARG A 39 -5.93 14.64 21.79
N VAL A 40 -6.20 15.82 22.36
CA VAL A 40 -6.46 17.06 21.61
C VAL A 40 -5.28 17.53 20.77
N VAL A 41 -4.05 17.16 21.13
CA VAL A 41 -2.83 17.50 20.36
C VAL A 41 -2.44 16.43 19.34
N MET A 42 -3.19 15.33 19.27
CA MET A 42 -2.94 14.21 18.35
C MET A 42 -3.97 14.17 17.22
N THR A 43 -3.56 13.70 16.05
CA THR A 43 -4.48 13.47 14.91
C THR A 43 -4.06 12.24 14.11
N LEU A 44 -5.05 11.55 13.53
CA LEU A 44 -4.87 10.48 12.55
C LEU A 44 -5.22 10.94 11.13
N ALA A 45 -5.49 12.24 10.95
CA ALA A 45 -5.86 12.78 9.65
C ALA A 45 -4.75 12.53 8.63
N CYS A 46 -5.12 11.99 7.48
CA CYS A 46 -4.20 11.56 6.44
C CYS A 46 -4.57 12.23 5.12
N PRO A 47 -3.81 13.26 4.69
CA PRO A 47 -3.94 13.81 3.34
C PRO A 47 -3.25 12.89 2.33
N VAL A 48 -4.02 12.28 1.44
CA VAL A 48 -3.56 11.32 0.42
C VAL A 48 -3.62 11.95 -0.97
N GLY A 49 -2.57 11.69 -1.76
CA GLY A 49 -2.47 12.10 -3.17
C GLY A 49 -1.24 12.97 -3.47
N PRO A 50 -1.18 13.55 -4.69
CA PRO A 50 -0.04 14.34 -5.15
C PRO A 50 0.25 15.55 -4.26
N GLN A 51 1.53 15.76 -3.99
CA GLN A 51 2.05 16.92 -3.31
C GLN A 51 2.68 17.87 -4.33
N LYS A 52 2.26 19.14 -4.29
CA LYS A 52 2.81 20.20 -5.14
C LYS A 52 3.97 20.90 -4.44
N ASN A 53 4.69 21.74 -5.18
CA ASN A 53 5.84 22.47 -4.66
C ASN A 53 5.44 23.32 -3.44
N ILE A 54 6.12 23.13 -2.31
CA ILE A 54 5.85 23.84 -1.05
C ILE A 54 6.33 25.30 -1.08
N LEU A 55 7.25 25.65 -1.98
CA LEU A 55 7.84 26.98 -2.09
C LEU A 55 6.95 27.97 -2.84
N ILE A 56 5.93 27.47 -3.54
CA ILE A 56 5.02 28.29 -4.35
C ILE A 56 3.62 28.15 -3.76
N HIS A 57 3.05 29.27 -3.32
CA HIS A 57 1.66 29.30 -2.85
C HIS A 57 0.72 29.07 -4.04
N SER A 58 -0.09 28.02 -3.96
CA SER A 58 -1.06 27.69 -5.00
C SER A 58 -2.24 26.92 -4.41
N GLU A 59 -3.45 27.21 -4.89
CA GLU A 59 -4.68 26.47 -4.56
C GLU A 59 -4.55 24.97 -4.91
N THR A 60 -3.71 24.62 -5.88
CA THR A 60 -3.46 23.22 -6.25
C THR A 60 -2.83 22.39 -5.13
N GLN A 61 -2.26 23.02 -4.09
CA GLN A 61 -1.68 22.32 -2.93
C GLN A 61 -2.74 21.67 -2.03
N VAL A 62 -3.99 22.17 -2.07
CA VAL A 62 -5.11 21.65 -1.27
C VAL A 62 -5.90 20.54 -1.98
N ASN A 63 -5.59 20.27 -3.25
CA ASN A 63 -6.18 19.18 -4.03
C ASN A 63 -5.67 17.82 -3.54
N ARG A 64 -6.12 17.39 -2.35
CA ARG A 64 -5.79 16.11 -1.73
C ARG A 64 -7.02 15.48 -1.10
N LEU A 65 -7.06 14.14 -1.05
CA LEU A 65 -8.10 13.43 -0.32
C LEU A 65 -7.77 13.49 1.17
N TRP A 66 -8.67 14.05 1.97
CA TRP A 66 -8.51 14.17 3.41
C TRP A 66 -9.28 13.06 4.11
N PHE A 67 -8.57 12.07 4.63
CA PHE A 67 -9.15 11.04 5.48
C PHE A 67 -8.99 11.41 6.94
N SER A 68 -9.99 11.09 7.77
CA SER A 68 -9.93 11.26 9.22
C SER A 68 -9.00 10.24 9.90
N ASN A 69 -8.82 9.08 9.27
CA ASN A 69 -8.04 7.95 9.75
C ASN A 69 -7.40 7.22 8.55
N PRO A 70 -6.32 6.46 8.76
CA PRO A 70 -5.69 5.68 7.70
C PRO A 70 -6.42 4.36 7.37
N LEU A 71 -7.51 4.05 8.08
CA LEU A 71 -8.29 2.82 7.90
C LEU A 71 -9.49 3.11 7.00
N LEU A 72 -9.55 2.41 5.87
CA LEU A 72 -10.61 2.55 4.88
C LEU A 72 -11.55 1.35 4.94
N SER A 73 -12.85 1.59 4.77
CA SER A 73 -13.82 0.50 4.63
C SER A 73 -13.72 -0.14 3.24
N LEU A 74 -14.25 -1.35 3.09
CA LEU A 74 -14.32 -2.02 1.79
C LEU A 74 -15.11 -1.22 0.76
N ASN A 75 -16.13 -0.47 1.19
CA ASN A 75 -16.90 0.41 0.32
C ASN A 75 -16.05 1.59 -0.16
N ASP A 76 -15.22 2.17 0.71
CA ASP A 76 -14.32 3.27 0.34
C ASP A 76 -13.29 2.81 -0.69
N ILE A 77 -12.72 1.61 -0.52
CA ILE A 77 -11.77 1.04 -1.49
C ILE A 77 -12.43 0.81 -2.85
N GLU A 78 -13.66 0.30 -2.89
CA GLU A 78 -14.40 0.09 -4.15
C GLU A 78 -14.72 1.44 -4.83
N LEU A 79 -15.08 2.48 -4.06
CA LEU A 79 -15.25 3.84 -4.58
C LEU A 79 -13.95 4.39 -5.17
N LEU A 80 -12.82 4.22 -4.47
CA LEU A 80 -11.52 4.66 -4.96
C LEU A 80 -11.09 3.89 -6.22
N ARG A 81 -11.41 2.60 -6.34
CA ARG A 81 -11.18 1.79 -7.54
C ARG A 81 -12.01 2.28 -8.74
N SER A 82 -13.20 2.82 -8.49
CA SER A 82 -14.09 3.34 -9.54
C SER A 82 -13.60 4.63 -10.20
N LEU A 83 -12.58 5.29 -9.65
CA LEU A 83 -12.08 6.58 -10.13
C LEU A 83 -11.50 6.52 -11.56
N ASP A 84 -11.00 5.36 -11.99
CA ASP A 84 -10.47 5.17 -13.35
C ASP A 84 -11.56 5.03 -14.43
N GLY A 85 -12.85 5.09 -14.04
CA GLY A 85 -13.99 4.91 -14.95
C GLY A 85 -14.17 3.47 -15.46
N THR A 86 -13.28 2.55 -15.06
CA THR A 86 -13.27 1.13 -15.41
C THR A 86 -13.97 0.29 -14.33
N LEU A 87 -15.24 0.59 -14.04
CA LEU A 87 -16.10 -0.37 -13.35
C LEU A 87 -16.80 -1.26 -14.40
N THR A 88 -16.16 -2.38 -14.73
CA THR A 88 -16.80 -3.56 -15.31
C THR A 88 -17.55 -4.31 -14.20
N LYS A 89 -18.76 -3.87 -13.87
CA LYS A 89 -19.82 -4.74 -13.33
C LYS A 89 -21.04 -4.63 -14.24
N ALA A 90 -21.57 -5.79 -14.60
CA ALA A 90 -22.64 -5.99 -15.58
C ALA A 90 -23.80 -4.99 -15.44
N GLY A 91 -23.95 -4.10 -16.43
CA GLY A 91 -25.22 -3.45 -16.74
C GLY A 91 -25.53 -2.09 -16.10
N ALA A 92 -24.59 -1.43 -15.40
CA ALA A 92 -24.81 -0.05 -14.92
C ALA A 92 -23.80 0.90 -15.58
N GLU A 93 -24.29 1.88 -16.36
CA GLU A 93 -23.49 2.97 -16.91
C GLU A 93 -22.80 3.72 -15.76
N VAL A 94 -21.48 3.63 -15.67
CA VAL A 94 -20.69 4.33 -14.66
C VAL A 94 -20.23 5.66 -15.23
N ASN A 95 -20.98 6.71 -14.90
CA ASN A 95 -20.52 8.09 -15.03
C ASN A 95 -19.20 8.22 -14.25
N LYS A 96 -18.18 8.86 -14.86
CA LYS A 96 -16.91 9.19 -14.17
C LYS A 96 -17.23 9.88 -12.84
N THR A 97 -16.95 9.20 -11.72
CA THR A 97 -17.36 9.67 -10.38
C THR A 97 -16.60 10.92 -9.92
N SER A 98 -15.50 11.28 -10.59
CA SER A 98 -14.61 12.38 -10.19
C SER A 98 -14.70 13.56 -11.17
N GLU A 99 -15.78 14.33 -11.12
CA GLU A 99 -15.82 15.65 -11.77
C GLU A 99 -14.92 16.67 -11.06
N VAL A 100 -14.66 16.48 -9.76
CA VAL A 100 -14.02 17.50 -8.90
C VAL A 100 -12.50 17.53 -9.01
N LEU A 101 -11.82 16.38 -9.12
CA LEU A 101 -10.35 16.31 -9.13
C LEU A 101 -9.76 15.64 -10.38
N SER A 102 -10.60 15.04 -11.24
CA SER A 102 -10.17 14.22 -12.39
C SER A 102 -9.08 13.18 -12.07
N TRP A 103 -9.10 12.63 -10.85
CA TRP A 103 -8.10 11.64 -10.44
C TRP A 103 -8.41 10.27 -11.02
N ARG A 104 -7.35 9.53 -11.32
CA ARG A 104 -7.42 8.12 -11.68
C ARG A 104 -6.73 7.27 -10.64
N SER A 105 -7.22 6.05 -10.52
CA SER A 105 -6.69 5.02 -9.63
C SER A 105 -6.21 3.82 -10.42
N ARG A 106 -5.16 3.13 -9.98
CA ARG A 106 -4.80 1.82 -10.56
C ARG A 106 -4.55 0.81 -9.47
N VAL A 107 -5.13 -0.36 -9.67
CA VAL A 107 -4.88 -1.53 -8.81
C VAL A 107 -3.63 -2.25 -9.30
N LEU A 108 -2.67 -2.41 -8.41
CA LEU A 108 -1.46 -3.19 -8.59
C LEU A 108 -1.66 -4.54 -7.91
N ASP A 109 -1.64 -5.60 -8.70
CA ASP A 109 -1.80 -6.97 -8.21
C ASP A 109 -0.50 -7.43 -7.53
N ALA A 110 -0.55 -7.55 -6.21
CA ALA A 110 0.55 -8.00 -5.36
C ALA A 110 0.49 -9.51 -5.12
N THR A 111 0.26 -10.29 -6.18
CA THR A 111 0.23 -11.76 -6.12
C THR A 111 1.05 -12.34 -7.27
N PHE A 112 1.65 -13.52 -7.07
CA PHE A 112 2.44 -14.20 -8.09
C PHE A 112 2.02 -15.66 -8.23
N GLY A 113 2.13 -16.18 -9.45
CA GLY A 113 1.78 -17.57 -9.76
C GLY A 113 2.82 -18.54 -9.17
N PHE A 114 2.35 -19.66 -8.65
CA PHE A 114 3.21 -20.77 -8.23
C PHE A 114 2.94 -21.99 -9.12
N PRO A 115 3.87 -22.38 -10.00
CA PRO A 115 3.68 -23.58 -10.82
C PRO A 115 3.70 -24.81 -9.91
N ARG A 116 2.68 -25.66 -10.02
CA ARG A 116 2.56 -26.90 -9.21
C ARG A 116 3.64 -27.93 -9.54
N ASP A 117 4.20 -27.86 -10.75
CA ASP A 117 5.24 -28.75 -11.24
C ASP A 117 6.62 -28.09 -11.11
N LEU A 118 7.14 -27.96 -9.89
CA LEU A 118 8.56 -27.59 -9.71
C LEU A 118 9.44 -28.80 -10.01
N SER A 119 10.20 -28.72 -11.10
CA SER A 119 11.40 -29.54 -11.27
C SER A 119 12.43 -29.14 -10.20
N ALA A 120 13.32 -30.07 -9.84
CA ALA A 120 14.39 -29.81 -8.85
C ALA A 120 15.35 -28.66 -9.26
N ASP A 121 15.36 -28.29 -10.54
CA ASP A 121 16.11 -27.16 -11.14
C ASP A 121 15.25 -25.89 -11.31
N GLY A 122 14.03 -25.88 -10.78
CA GLY A 122 13.09 -24.76 -10.91
C GLY A 122 13.46 -23.53 -10.09
N PRO A 123 12.84 -22.36 -10.38
CA PRO A 123 13.05 -21.15 -9.61
C PRO A 123 12.65 -21.34 -8.14
N THR A 124 13.51 -20.91 -7.21
CA THR A 124 13.19 -20.94 -5.77
C THR A 124 12.10 -19.93 -5.43
N LEU A 125 11.31 -20.20 -4.38
CA LEU A 125 10.27 -19.28 -3.90
C LEU A 125 10.79 -17.85 -3.69
N GLY A 126 12.01 -17.71 -3.15
CA GLY A 126 12.66 -16.42 -2.96
C GLY A 126 12.92 -15.68 -4.28
N SER A 127 13.38 -16.38 -5.32
CA SER A 127 13.58 -15.78 -6.65
C SER A 127 12.27 -15.35 -7.29
N MET A 128 11.18 -16.10 -7.05
CA MET A 128 9.85 -15.76 -7.55
C MET A 128 9.27 -14.54 -6.83
N LEU A 129 9.38 -14.50 -5.50
CA LEU A 129 8.99 -13.34 -4.70
C LEU A 129 9.77 -12.08 -5.11
N HIS A 130 11.07 -12.21 -5.36
CA HIS A 130 11.89 -11.11 -5.83
C HIS A 130 11.40 -10.56 -7.17
N LYS A 131 11.17 -11.45 -8.16
CA LYS A 131 10.59 -11.06 -9.45
C LYS A 131 9.20 -10.44 -9.32
N ALA A 132 8.37 -10.94 -8.41
CA ALA A 132 7.06 -10.37 -8.13
C ALA A 132 7.16 -8.93 -7.60
N LEU A 133 8.08 -8.68 -6.66
CA LEU A 133 8.35 -7.33 -6.14
C LEU A 133 8.86 -6.39 -7.24
N GLU A 134 9.80 -6.83 -8.07
CA GLU A 134 10.29 -6.06 -9.23
C GLU A 134 9.15 -5.74 -10.20
N TYR A 135 8.27 -6.72 -10.47
CA TYR A 135 7.12 -6.54 -11.33
C TYR A 135 6.15 -5.48 -10.79
N VAL A 136 5.78 -5.56 -9.50
CA VAL A 136 4.89 -4.57 -8.87
C VAL A 136 5.52 -3.18 -8.86
N CYS A 137 6.82 -3.07 -8.60
CA CYS A 137 7.57 -1.81 -8.67
C CYS A 137 7.57 -1.20 -10.08
N ARG A 138 7.80 -2.02 -11.12
CA ARG A 138 7.75 -1.57 -12.52
C ARG A 138 6.34 -1.13 -12.91
N MET A 139 5.32 -1.91 -12.56
CA MET A 139 3.92 -1.56 -12.83
C MET A 139 3.52 -0.25 -12.13
N ALA A 140 4.01 -0.01 -10.91
CA ALA A 140 3.81 1.26 -10.23
C ALA A 140 4.46 2.42 -10.99
N GLU A 141 5.71 2.26 -11.44
CA GLU A 141 6.41 3.29 -12.23
C GLU A 141 5.69 3.62 -13.54
N GLU A 142 5.30 2.60 -14.31
CA GLU A 142 4.56 2.75 -15.57
C GLU A 142 3.22 3.47 -15.35
N ALA A 143 2.49 3.09 -14.30
CA ALA A 143 1.23 3.72 -13.93
C ALA A 143 1.39 5.23 -13.63
N VAL A 144 2.50 5.65 -13.01
CA VAL A 144 2.73 7.07 -12.74
C VAL A 144 3.20 7.81 -13.99
N CYS A 145 4.18 7.26 -14.70
CA CYS A 145 4.86 7.95 -15.80
C CYS A 145 4.04 8.02 -17.08
N GLU A 146 3.45 6.90 -17.50
CA GLU A 146 2.77 6.78 -18.79
C GLU A 146 1.29 7.13 -18.63
N ASP A 147 0.67 6.52 -17.62
CA ASP A 147 -0.75 6.66 -17.38
C ASP A 147 -1.07 7.90 -16.53
N GLY A 148 -0.12 8.58 -15.90
CA GLY A 148 -0.38 9.80 -15.12
C GLY A 148 -1.38 9.59 -13.97
N ILE A 149 -1.33 8.43 -13.32
CA ILE A 149 -2.24 8.03 -12.22
C ILE A 149 -1.82 8.72 -10.91
N GLN A 150 -2.81 9.16 -10.12
CA GLN A 150 -2.60 9.83 -8.84
C GLN A 150 -2.74 8.90 -7.64
N LEU A 151 -3.39 7.75 -7.80
CA LEU A 151 -3.69 6.83 -6.70
C LEU A 151 -3.34 5.40 -7.09
N LEU A 152 -2.43 4.78 -6.35
CA LEU A 152 -2.06 3.37 -6.53
C LEU A 152 -2.61 2.54 -5.38
N ILE A 153 -3.34 1.49 -5.72
CA ILE A 153 -3.92 0.53 -4.76
C ILE A 153 -3.14 -0.77 -4.90
N ILE A 154 -2.30 -1.09 -3.94
CA ILE A 154 -1.58 -2.36 -3.88
C ILE A 154 -2.54 -3.38 -3.25
N SER A 155 -2.89 -4.44 -3.99
CA SER A 155 -3.93 -5.39 -3.58
C SER A 155 -3.44 -6.83 -3.64
N ASP A 156 -3.67 -7.59 -2.57
CA ASP A 156 -3.45 -9.05 -2.53
C ASP A 156 -4.72 -9.87 -2.79
N ARG A 157 -5.83 -9.22 -3.17
CA ARG A 157 -7.16 -9.82 -3.31
C ARG A 157 -7.23 -10.97 -4.32
N SER A 158 -6.33 -11.00 -5.30
CA SER A 158 -6.21 -12.08 -6.29
C SER A 158 -5.57 -13.36 -5.74
N ALA A 159 -5.26 -13.42 -4.44
CA ALA A 159 -4.71 -14.61 -3.80
C ALA A 159 -5.66 -15.81 -3.93
N GLY A 160 -5.11 -16.98 -4.20
CA GLY A 160 -5.89 -18.19 -4.44
C GLY A 160 -5.03 -19.45 -4.53
N PRO A 161 -5.60 -20.59 -4.92
CA PRO A 161 -4.90 -21.88 -4.94
C PRO A 161 -3.62 -21.89 -5.80
N ASP A 162 -3.58 -21.08 -6.86
CA ASP A 162 -2.46 -20.99 -7.79
C ASP A 162 -1.70 -19.66 -7.71
N ARG A 163 -2.10 -18.76 -6.79
CA ARG A 163 -1.56 -17.41 -6.65
C ARG A 163 -1.21 -17.11 -5.20
N ILE A 164 0.07 -16.93 -4.95
CA ILE A 164 0.59 -16.62 -3.61
C ILE A 164 0.56 -15.09 -3.42
N PRO A 165 -0.01 -14.58 -2.31
CA PRO A 165 0.07 -13.17 -1.97
C PRO A 165 1.50 -12.78 -1.61
N VAL A 166 1.95 -11.63 -2.11
CA VAL A 166 3.15 -10.97 -1.62
C VAL A 166 2.81 -10.31 -0.29
N PRO A 167 3.62 -10.49 0.77
CA PRO A 167 3.37 -9.83 2.04
C PRO A 167 3.22 -8.32 1.87
N SER A 168 2.12 -7.79 2.39
CA SER A 168 1.68 -6.41 2.16
C SER A 168 2.74 -5.37 2.56
N LEU A 169 3.43 -5.61 3.68
CA LEU A 169 4.52 -4.77 4.16
C LEU A 169 5.71 -4.73 3.19
N LEU A 170 6.06 -5.87 2.59
CA LEU A 170 7.14 -5.96 1.60
C LEU A 170 6.73 -5.26 0.29
N ALA A 171 5.50 -5.50 -0.19
CA ALA A 171 5.00 -4.87 -1.40
C ALA A 171 4.95 -3.34 -1.27
N LEU A 172 4.37 -2.83 -0.18
CA LEU A 172 4.31 -1.39 0.10
C LEU A 172 5.72 -0.80 0.25
N GLY A 173 6.59 -1.44 1.02
CA GLY A 173 7.96 -0.97 1.25
C GLY A 173 8.77 -0.91 -0.05
N ALA A 174 8.69 -1.96 -0.87
CA ALA A 174 9.37 -2.02 -2.16
C ALA A 174 8.88 -0.92 -3.12
N VAL A 175 7.56 -0.78 -3.31
CA VAL A 175 6.97 0.24 -4.18
C VAL A 175 7.30 1.64 -3.69
N HIS A 176 7.16 1.89 -2.38
CA HIS A 176 7.47 3.19 -1.79
C HIS A 176 8.93 3.60 -2.05
N GLN A 177 9.88 2.70 -1.76
CA GLN A 177 11.31 2.97 -1.94
C GLN A 177 11.68 3.10 -3.42
N HIS A 178 11.08 2.28 -4.29
CA HIS A 178 11.28 2.36 -5.74
C HIS A 178 10.85 3.73 -6.29
N LEU A 179 9.62 4.14 -5.98
CA LEU A 179 9.09 5.45 -6.41
C LEU A 179 9.87 6.62 -5.82
N LEU A 180 10.44 6.47 -4.61
CA LEU A 180 11.30 7.50 -4.00
C LEU A 180 12.61 7.65 -4.78
N ARG A 181 13.27 6.54 -5.12
CA ARG A 181 14.51 6.54 -5.93
C ARG A 181 14.29 7.13 -7.33
N LYS A 182 13.09 6.95 -7.88
CA LYS A 182 12.66 7.52 -9.16
C LYS A 182 12.10 8.94 -9.06
N GLN A 183 12.01 9.53 -7.86
CA GLN A 183 11.42 10.86 -7.61
C GLN A 183 9.94 10.99 -7.99
N LEU A 184 9.21 9.87 -8.04
CA LEU A 184 7.80 9.79 -8.39
C LEU A 184 6.88 9.73 -7.16
N ARG A 185 7.41 9.41 -5.97
CA ARG A 185 6.62 9.18 -4.75
C ARG A 185 5.70 10.34 -4.38
N MET A 186 6.12 11.59 -4.64
CA MET A 186 5.33 12.78 -4.31
C MET A 186 4.14 13.00 -5.24
N GLN A 187 4.07 12.30 -6.37
CA GLN A 187 3.02 12.47 -7.38
C GLN A 187 1.80 11.56 -7.10
N VAL A 188 1.93 10.60 -6.20
CA VAL A 188 0.91 9.57 -5.97
C VAL A 188 0.56 9.32 -4.51
N GLY A 189 -0.70 8.97 -4.26
CA GLY A 189 -1.16 8.31 -3.04
C GLY A 189 -0.96 6.80 -3.15
N LEU A 190 -0.55 6.17 -2.06
CA LEU A 190 -0.45 4.71 -1.95
C LEU A 190 -1.51 4.23 -0.96
N ILE A 191 -2.28 3.23 -1.36
CA ILE A 191 -3.27 2.54 -0.53
C ILE A 191 -2.99 1.04 -0.61
N VAL A 192 -3.16 0.34 0.50
CA VAL A 192 -2.96 -1.11 0.58
C VAL A 192 -4.28 -1.77 0.92
N GLU A 193 -4.72 -2.70 0.07
CA GLU A 193 -5.79 -3.65 0.32
C GLU A 193 -5.12 -4.99 0.63
N SER A 194 -5.17 -5.44 1.89
CA SER A 194 -4.54 -6.68 2.30
C SER A 194 -5.44 -7.56 3.15
N GLY A 195 -5.39 -8.88 2.91
CA GLY A 195 -5.97 -9.91 3.76
C GLY A 195 -5.11 -10.31 4.97
N GLU A 196 -3.85 -9.85 5.04
CA GLU A 196 -2.94 -10.14 6.16
C GLU A 196 -3.17 -9.23 7.37
N ALA A 197 -3.66 -8.01 7.15
CA ALA A 197 -3.84 -7.01 8.18
C ALA A 197 -4.94 -7.43 9.17
N LYS A 198 -4.57 -7.63 10.44
CA LYS A 198 -5.46 -8.01 11.55
C LYS A 198 -5.23 -7.12 12.76
#